data_AF-A9AWY5-F1
#
_entry.id   AF-A9AWY5-F1
#
_cell.length_a   1.000
_cell.length_b   1.000
_cell.length_c   1.000
_cell.angle_alpha   90.00
_cell.angle_beta   90.00
_cell.angle_gamma   90.00
#
_symmetry.space_group_name_H-M   'P 1'
#
loop_
_entity.id
_entity.type
_entity.pdbx_description
1 polymer ?
#
loop_
_entity_poly.entity_id
_entity_poly.type
_entity_poly.pdbx_seq_one_letter_code
_entity_poly.pdbx_strand_id
1 'polypeptide(L)'
;MTEQWPDDAEQIGNLVFVPNRDYPYPFKVAVPPRFWMEEQTGVLEAAVDAYMNGERLDEAQLTALKLYLTQYVERAVMAHDANRQKYVGLIKKMRTIHDIESIADELAEFGAEVF
;
A
#
# COMPACT_ATOMS: atom_id res chain seq x y z
N MET A 1 -24.48 -12.20 -5.71
CA MET A 1 -23.99 -12.70 -4.42
C MET A 1 -23.60 -11.48 -3.60
N THR A 2 -24.18 -11.29 -2.41
CA THR A 2 -23.69 -10.27 -1.48
C THR A 2 -22.48 -10.87 -0.80
N GLU A 3 -21.29 -10.42 -1.22
CA GLU A 3 -20.05 -10.81 -0.57
C GLU A 3 -20.09 -10.29 0.87
N GLN A 4 -20.17 -11.20 1.84
CA GLN A 4 -20.16 -10.87 3.26
C GLN A 4 -18.70 -10.86 3.71
N TRP A 5 -18.14 -9.66 3.80
CA TRP A 5 -16.81 -9.46 4.39
C TRP A 5 -16.88 -9.61 5.92
N PRO A 6 -15.79 -10.02 6.58
CA PRO A 6 -15.75 -10.11 8.04
C PRO A 6 -15.93 -8.73 8.69
N ASP A 7 -16.40 -8.69 9.94
CA ASP A 7 -16.74 -7.43 10.66
C ASP A 7 -15.54 -6.48 10.86
N ASP A 8 -14.31 -6.97 10.75
CA ASP A 8 -13.07 -6.21 10.84
C ASP A 8 -12.49 -5.81 9.47
N ALA A 9 -13.22 -6.08 8.38
CA ALA A 9 -12.86 -5.61 7.05
C ALA A 9 -12.95 -4.08 6.97
N GLU A 10 -11.92 -3.47 6.39
CA GLU A 10 -11.84 -2.03 6.19
C GLU A 10 -11.92 -1.71 4.69
N GLN A 11 -12.90 -0.89 4.30
CA GLN A 11 -13.01 -0.39 2.94
C GLN A 11 -12.30 0.96 2.82
N ILE A 12 -11.34 1.05 1.91
CA ILE A 12 -10.60 2.28 1.62
C ILE A 12 -10.63 2.50 0.12
N GLY A 13 -11.40 3.51 -0.31
CA GLY A 13 -11.70 3.71 -1.72
C GLY A 13 -12.46 2.53 -2.32
N ASN A 14 -11.88 1.91 -3.35
CA ASN A 14 -12.41 0.74 -4.03
C ASN A 14 -11.80 -0.59 -3.54
N LEU A 15 -10.86 -0.56 -2.59
CA LEU A 15 -10.19 -1.74 -2.05
C LEU A 15 -10.81 -2.15 -0.71
N VAL A 16 -10.85 -3.46 -0.46
CA VAL A 16 -11.35 -4.03 0.80
C VAL A 16 -10.21 -4.82 1.43
N PHE A 17 -9.81 -4.44 2.63
CA PHE A 17 -8.72 -5.07 3.35
C PHE A 17 -9.21 -5.82 4.56
N VAL A 18 -8.73 -7.04 4.75
CA VAL A 18 -8.96 -7.83 5.96
C VAL A 18 -7.66 -7.91 6.77
N PRO A 19 -7.70 -7.82 8.12
CA PRO A 19 -6.49 -7.96 8.93
C PRO A 19 -5.96 -9.41 8.93
N ASN A 20 -4.77 -9.62 8.35
CA ASN A 20 -4.03 -10.88 8.49
C ASN A 20 -3.25 -10.91 9.82
N ARG A 21 -3.71 -11.72 10.78
CA ARG A 21 -3.06 -11.86 12.09
C ARG A 21 -1.72 -12.59 12.04
N ASP A 22 -1.53 -13.43 11.04
CA ASP A 22 -0.36 -14.29 10.86
C ASP A 22 0.71 -13.65 9.97
N TYR A 23 0.44 -12.49 9.36
CA TYR A 23 1.40 -11.79 8.51
C TYR A 23 2.63 -11.35 9.32
N PRO A 24 3.85 -11.86 8.98
CA PRO A 24 5.06 -11.51 9.69
C PRO A 24 5.45 -10.08 9.32
N TYR A 25 5.08 -9.14 10.16
CA TYR A 25 5.39 -7.73 9.95
C TYR A 25 6.84 -7.43 10.37
N PRO A 26 7.74 -7.04 9.44
CA PRO A 26 9.18 -6.95 9.73
C PRO A 26 9.57 -5.74 10.59
N PHE A 27 8.65 -4.77 10.79
CA PHE A 27 8.92 -3.55 11.55
C PHE A 27 8.39 -3.62 12.98
N LYS A 28 9.19 -3.10 13.92
CA LYS A 28 8.81 -3.00 15.33
C LYS A 28 7.88 -1.81 15.56
N VAL A 29 6.60 -1.98 15.25
CA VAL A 29 5.55 -0.97 15.46
C VAL A 29 4.57 -1.41 16.56
N ALA A 30 3.89 -0.45 17.20
CA ALA A 30 2.93 -0.71 18.27
C ALA A 30 1.72 -1.54 17.78
N VAL A 31 1.25 -1.27 16.56
CA VAL A 31 0.22 -2.06 15.88
C VAL A 31 0.63 -2.21 14.41
N PRO A 32 1.00 -3.41 13.96
CA PRO A 32 1.32 -3.63 12.55
C PRO A 32 0.07 -3.41 11.70
N PRO A 33 0.13 -2.63 10.62
CA PRO A 33 -0.94 -2.62 9.63
C PRO A 33 -0.94 -3.97 8.91
N ARG A 34 -1.75 -4.88 9.45
CA ARG A 34 -1.92 -6.27 8.99
C ARG A 34 -2.72 -6.41 7.69
N PHE A 35 -2.82 -5.34 6.91
CA PHE A 35 -3.87 -5.18 5.91
C PHE A 35 -3.39 -5.47 4.47
N TRP A 36 -2.08 -5.43 4.22
CA TRP A 36 -1.57 -5.18 2.87
C TRP A 36 -1.61 -6.34 1.88
N MET A 37 -1.63 -7.58 2.35
CA MET A 37 -1.64 -8.77 1.50
C MET A 37 -2.97 -9.54 1.54
N GLU A 38 -3.97 -9.03 2.26
CA GLU A 38 -5.32 -9.60 2.28
C GLU A 38 -6.34 -8.60 1.73
N GLU A 39 -5.95 -7.90 0.66
CA GLU A 39 -6.87 -7.16 -0.19
C GLU A 39 -7.77 -8.16 -0.92
N GLN A 40 -9.08 -8.05 -0.77
CA GLN A 40 -10.04 -9.09 -1.19
C GLN A 40 -10.66 -8.86 -2.57
N THR A 41 -10.52 -7.67 -3.15
CA THR A 41 -11.07 -7.36 -4.48
C THR A 41 -10.18 -7.86 -5.62
N GLY A 42 -8.92 -8.20 -5.33
CA GLY A 42 -7.91 -8.64 -6.31
C GLY A 42 -7.35 -7.49 -7.17
N VAL A 43 -7.82 -6.27 -6.94
CA VAL A 43 -7.39 -5.09 -7.70
C VAL A 43 -5.97 -4.68 -7.33
N LEU A 44 -5.60 -4.81 -6.06
CA LEU A 44 -4.24 -4.50 -5.62
C LEU A 44 -3.24 -5.52 -6.13
N GLU A 45 -3.56 -6.81 -6.04
CA GLU A 45 -2.72 -7.90 -6.56
C GLU A 45 -2.42 -7.70 -8.04
N ALA A 46 -3.46 -7.47 -8.86
CA ALA A 46 -3.29 -7.22 -10.29
C ALA A 46 -2.46 -5.96 -10.59
N ALA A 47 -2.53 -4.92 -9.75
CA ALA A 47 -1.73 -3.71 -9.92
C ALA A 47 -0.26 -3.92 -9.53
N VAL A 48 -0.01 -4.67 -8.45
CA VAL A 48 1.34 -5.06 -8.01
C VAL A 48 1.99 -5.97 -9.04
N ASP A 49 1.29 -6.97 -9.56
CA ASP A 49 1.81 -7.85 -10.60
C ASP A 49 2.19 -7.09 -11.87
N ALA A 50 1.32 -6.19 -12.33
CA ALA A 50 1.62 -5.35 -13.49
C ALA A 50 2.87 -4.47 -13.24
N TYR A 51 3.02 -3.92 -12.04
CA TYR A 51 4.21 -3.18 -11.65
C TYR A 51 5.46 -4.06 -11.64
N MET A 52 5.42 -5.22 -10.97
CA MET A 52 6.55 -6.14 -10.85
C MET A 52 6.99 -6.72 -12.20
N ASN A 53 6.06 -6.87 -13.14
CA ASN A 53 6.34 -7.32 -14.50
C ASN A 53 6.80 -6.18 -15.43
N GLY A 54 6.86 -4.92 -14.94
CA GLY A 54 7.25 -3.75 -15.73
C GLY A 54 6.21 -3.36 -16.80
N GLU A 55 4.96 -3.78 -16.62
CA GLU A 55 3.87 -3.47 -17.54
C GLU A 55 3.41 -2.01 -17.38
N ARG A 56 2.83 -1.46 -18.44
CA ARG A 56 2.23 -0.13 -18.36
C ARG A 56 1.01 -0.15 -17.46
N LEU A 57 1.08 0.55 -16.34
CA LEU A 57 -0.04 0.73 -15.42
C LEU A 57 -1.14 1.59 -16.03
N ASP A 58 -2.39 1.14 -15.90
CA ASP A 58 -3.56 1.95 -16.17
C ASP A 58 -3.92 2.87 -14.98
N GLU A 59 -4.96 3.69 -15.14
CA GLU A 59 -5.38 4.65 -14.11
C GLU A 59 -5.92 3.96 -12.85
N ALA A 60 -6.58 2.80 -13.00
CA ALA A 60 -7.13 2.05 -11.87
C ALA A 60 -6.02 1.39 -11.05
N GLN A 61 -5.06 0.77 -11.72
CA GLN A 61 -3.87 0.16 -11.11
C GLN A 61 -3.02 1.23 -10.41
N LEU A 62 -2.80 2.37 -11.07
CA LEU A 62 -2.08 3.49 -10.45
C LEU A 62 -2.82 4.01 -9.20
N THR A 63 -4.15 4.07 -9.25
CA THR A 63 -4.97 4.47 -8.09
C THR A 63 -4.87 3.47 -6.95
N ALA A 64 -4.91 2.18 -7.24
CA ALA A 64 -4.75 1.12 -6.26
C ALA A 64 -3.37 1.19 -5.58
N LEU A 65 -2.30 1.35 -6.34
CA LEU A 65 -0.93 1.48 -5.81
C LEU A 65 -0.76 2.75 -4.97
N LYS A 66 -1.37 3.88 -5.35
CA LYS A 66 -1.39 5.10 -4.52
C LYS A 66 -2.07 4.87 -3.19
N LEU A 67 -3.21 4.19 -3.22
CA LEU A 67 -4.01 3.93 -2.04
C LEU A 67 -3.26 3.01 -1.09
N TYR A 68 -2.62 1.97 -1.63
CA TYR A 68 -1.72 1.08 -0.91
C TYR A 68 -0.54 1.83 -0.26
N LEU A 69 0.25 2.56 -1.04
CA LEU A 69 1.43 3.29 -0.54
C LEU A 69 1.04 4.37 0.49
N THR A 70 -0.12 5.02 0.32
CA THR A 70 -0.61 6.00 1.29
C THR A 70 -0.88 5.33 2.63
N GLN A 71 -1.59 4.20 2.64
CA GLN A 71 -1.83 3.44 3.86
C GLN A 71 -0.53 2.94 4.50
N TYR A 72 0.41 2.48 3.67
CA TYR A 72 1.73 2.05 4.12
C TYR A 72 2.43 3.20 4.87
N VAL A 73 2.58 4.35 4.25
CA VAL A 73 3.24 5.51 4.88
C VAL A 73 2.50 5.98 6.14
N GLU A 74 1.17 6.01 6.11
CA GLU A 74 0.36 6.50 7.22
C GLU A 74 0.35 5.57 8.44
N ARG A 75 0.38 4.25 8.23
CA ARG A 75 0.15 3.26 9.28
C ARG A 75 1.40 2.50 9.72
N ALA A 76 2.37 2.33 8.84
CA ALA A 76 3.46 1.39 9.06
C ALA A 76 4.80 1.99 9.42
N VAL A 77 5.18 3.09 8.78
CA VAL A 77 6.59 3.50 8.78
C VAL A 77 6.79 4.86 9.46
N MET A 78 5.76 5.72 9.51
CA MET A 78 5.96 7.11 9.94
C MET A 78 5.09 7.53 11.11
N ALA A 79 4.81 6.63 12.04
CA ALA A 79 4.10 6.95 13.28
C ALA A 79 4.80 8.05 14.13
N HIS A 80 6.06 8.40 13.83
CA HIS A 80 6.84 9.37 14.59
C HIS A 80 7.60 10.47 13.81
N ASP A 81 7.44 10.64 12.49
CA ASP A 81 8.36 11.50 11.71
C ASP A 81 7.72 12.61 10.85
N ALA A 82 8.43 13.73 10.72
CA ALA A 82 8.08 14.90 9.90
C ALA A 82 7.95 14.57 8.40
N ASN A 83 8.53 13.44 7.98
CA ASN A 83 8.54 13.01 6.59
C ASN A 83 7.19 12.44 6.11
N ARG A 84 6.24 12.11 6.99
CA ARG A 84 4.94 11.52 6.59
C ARG A 84 4.19 12.38 5.58
N GLN A 85 4.10 13.68 5.83
CA GLN A 85 3.40 14.60 4.94
C GLN A 85 4.12 14.76 3.58
N LYS A 86 5.45 14.70 3.57
CA LYS A 86 6.26 14.72 2.34
C LYS A 86 5.87 13.54 1.45
N TYR A 87 5.92 12.32 1.97
CA TYR A 87 5.67 11.11 1.20
C TYR A 87 4.22 10.98 0.73
N VAL A 88 3.24 11.30 1.58
CA VAL A 88 1.83 11.37 1.14
C VAL A 88 1.65 12.39 0.01
N GLY A 89 2.37 13.52 0.05
CA GLY A 89 2.38 14.51 -1.01
C GLY A 89 2.98 13.99 -2.33
N LEU A 90 4.06 13.20 -2.26
CA LEU A 90 4.70 12.56 -3.42
C LEU A 90 3.78 11.50 -4.05
N ILE A 91 3.21 10.61 -3.23
CA ILE A 91 2.30 9.55 -3.67
C ILE A 91 1.09 10.13 -4.40
N LYS A 92 0.51 11.25 -3.91
CA LYS A 92 -0.60 11.92 -4.60
C LYS A 92 -0.24 12.41 -6.01
N LYS A 93 1.03 12.77 -6.24
CA LYS A 93 1.53 13.29 -7.52
C LYS A 93 2.07 12.21 -8.45
N MET A 94 2.25 10.98 -7.96
CA MET A 94 2.72 9.82 -8.72
C MET A 94 1.89 9.61 -10.00
N ARG A 95 2.56 9.39 -11.14
CA ARG A 95 1.93 9.20 -12.46
C ARG A 95 2.53 8.04 -13.24
N THR A 96 3.73 7.62 -12.87
CA THR A 96 4.54 6.68 -13.66
C THR A 96 5.15 5.61 -12.77
N ILE A 97 5.62 4.53 -13.40
CA ILE A 97 6.40 3.47 -12.74
C ILE A 97 7.65 4.05 -12.09
N HIS A 98 8.33 4.98 -12.77
CA HIS A 98 9.50 5.64 -12.21
C HIS A 98 9.21 6.42 -10.92
N ASP A 99 8.03 7.05 -10.83
CA ASP A 99 7.61 7.70 -9.58
C ASP A 99 7.41 6.67 -8.46
N ILE A 100 6.91 5.47 -8.77
CA ILE A 100 6.74 4.37 -7.81
C ILE A 100 8.09 3.89 -7.31
N GLU A 101 9.02 3.60 -8.23
CA GLU A 101 10.38 3.15 -7.92
C GLU A 101 11.11 4.18 -7.04
N SER A 102 11.05 5.46 -7.41
CA SER A 102 11.70 6.53 -6.64
C SER A 102 11.13 6.65 -5.22
N ILE A 103 9.81 6.49 -5.04
CA ILE A 103 9.18 6.50 -3.72
C ILE A 103 9.57 5.24 -2.94
N ALA A 104 9.59 4.07 -3.58
CA ALA A 104 9.98 2.81 -2.96
C ALA A 104 11.44 2.83 -2.50
N ASP A 105 12.36 3.34 -3.32
CA ASP A 105 13.77 3.52 -3.00
C ASP A 105 13.94 4.48 -1.81
N GLU A 106 13.27 5.63 -1.83
CA GLU A 106 13.31 6.57 -0.71
C GLU A 106 12.80 5.92 0.59
N LEU A 107 11.75 5.09 0.53
CA LEU A 107 11.23 4.40 1.71
C LEU A 107 12.21 3.31 2.18
N ALA A 108 12.83 2.57 1.27
CA ALA A 108 13.81 1.53 1.56
C ALA A 108 15.05 2.10 2.28
N GLU A 109 15.46 3.34 2.01
CA GLU A 109 16.52 4.02 2.76
C GLU A 109 16.22 4.14 4.27
N PHE A 110 14.94 4.18 4.65
CA PHE A 110 14.49 4.15 6.05
C PHE A 110 14.21 2.73 6.57
N GLY A 111 14.67 1.72 5.82
CA GLY A 111 14.45 0.30 6.07
C GLY A 111 13.11 -0.22 5.59
N ALA A 112 12.27 0.61 4.96
CA ALA A 112 10.90 0.25 4.61
C ALA A 112 10.78 -0.38 3.22
N GLU A 113 10.68 -1.70 3.16
CA GLU A 113 10.36 -2.45 1.95
C GLU A 113 8.83 -2.48 1.74
N VAL A 114 8.38 -1.85 0.65
CA VAL A 114 6.96 -1.63 0.30
C VAL A 114 6.40 -2.67 -0.68
N PHE A 115 7.26 -3.40 -1.39
CA PHE A 115 6.89 -4.40 -2.40
C PHE A 115 7.69 -5.68 -2.16
#